data_AF-A0A1J5IR30-F1
#
_entry.id   AF-A0A1J5IR30-F1
#
_cell.length_a   1.000
_cell.length_b   1.000
_cell.length_c   1.000
_cell.angle_alpha   90.00
_cell.angle_beta   90.00
_cell.angle_gamma   90.00
#
_symmetry.space_group_name_H-M   'P 1'
#
loop_
_entity.id
_entity.type
_entity.pdbx_description
1 polymer ?
#
loop_
_entity_poly.entity_id
_entity_poly.type
_entity_poly.pdbx_seq_one_letter_code
_entity_poly.pdbx_strand_id
1 'polypeptide(L)'
;MKALYSLKTLVACAVVMMSMNATTAHAEQQALDNLNNNYGTNLSSCSLCHTSAPALSVFGQAFKAAGGSKNAYSPDFVALSAGDADGDGTTNGAEILAGTDPNSSATTIGTTGPSASVGGCMTSGFTAPLMMLGALLGLALFARRKV
;
A
#
# COMPACT_ATOMS: atom_id res chain seq x y z
N MET A 1 0.17 -11.93 48.49
CA MET A 1 -0.17 -11.58 47.09
C MET A 1 0.23 -10.14 46.80
N LYS A 2 1.45 -9.86 46.35
CA LYS A 2 1.81 -8.60 45.68
C LYS A 2 2.94 -8.88 44.70
N ALA A 3 2.59 -9.27 43.48
CA ALA A 3 3.53 -9.31 42.36
C ALA A 3 3.82 -7.87 41.95
N LEU A 4 4.77 -7.22 42.62
CA LEU A 4 5.31 -5.94 42.20
C LEU A 4 6.32 -6.21 41.09
N TYR A 5 5.83 -6.23 39.85
CA TYR A 5 6.70 -6.26 38.68
C TYR A 5 7.56 -4.98 38.67
N SER A 6 8.88 -5.13 38.62
CA SER A 6 9.83 -4.01 38.64
C SER A 6 9.64 -3.12 37.42
N LEU A 7 9.73 -1.80 37.61
CA LEU A 7 9.67 -0.80 36.53
C LEU A 7 10.67 -1.11 35.40
N LYS A 8 11.82 -1.69 35.74
CA LYS A 8 12.81 -2.17 34.75
C LYS A 8 12.28 -3.34 33.91
N THR A 9 11.49 -4.24 34.49
CA THR A 9 10.85 -5.35 33.80
C THR A 9 9.71 -4.87 32.89
N LEU A 10 8.93 -3.88 33.32
CA LEU A 10 7.90 -3.25 32.49
C LEU A 10 8.48 -2.44 31.31
N VAL A 11 9.56 -1.70 31.54
CA VAL A 11 10.28 -0.97 30.48
C VAL A 11 10.94 -1.94 29.49
N ALA A 12 11.55 -3.04 29.98
CA ALA A 12 12.12 -4.06 29.11
C ALA A 12 11.05 -4.76 28.25
N CYS A 13 9.88 -5.08 28.81
CA CYS A 13 8.76 -5.63 28.04
C CYS A 13 8.21 -4.64 27.01
N ALA A 14 8.12 -3.34 27.34
CA ALA A 14 7.66 -2.31 26.40
C ALA A 14 8.64 -2.11 25.22
N VAL A 15 9.96 -2.15 25.47
CA VAL A 15 10.99 -2.05 24.43
C VAL A 15 10.99 -3.29 23.53
N VAL A 16 10.71 -4.48 24.07
CA VAL A 16 10.60 -5.74 23.31
C VAL A 16 9.30 -5.80 22.47
N MET A 17 8.24 -5.09 22.84
CA MET A 17 7.00 -5.01 22.06
C MET A 17 7.08 -3.99 20.90
N MET A 18 8.06 -3.09 20.91
CA MET A 18 8.33 -2.12 19.84
C MET A 18 9.11 -2.71 18.65
N SER A 19 9.60 -3.95 18.73
CA SER A 19 10.51 -4.55 17.72
C SER A 19 9.85 -5.56 16.77
N MET A 20 8.52 -5.74 16.85
CA MET A 20 7.79 -6.58 15.88
C MET A 20 7.26 -5.71 14.75
N ASN A 21 8.19 -5.27 13.91
CA ASN A 21 7.89 -4.53 12.68
C ASN A 21 7.41 -5.53 11.63
N ALA A 22 6.16 -6.00 11.74
CA ALA A 22 5.51 -6.70 10.66
C ALA A 22 5.25 -5.69 9.53
N THR A 23 6.21 -5.56 8.62
CA THR A 23 6.01 -4.82 7.37
C THR A 23 5.13 -5.68 6.47
N THR A 24 3.81 -5.60 6.68
CA THR A 24 2.85 -6.06 5.68
C THR A 24 3.10 -5.26 4.40
N ALA A 25 3.38 -5.96 3.30
CA ALA A 25 3.65 -5.34 2.01
C ALA A 25 2.37 -4.70 1.49
N HIS A 26 2.20 -3.41 1.79
CA HIS A 26 1.12 -2.60 1.28
C HIS A 26 1.56 -1.87 0.01
N ALA A 27 0.59 -1.55 -0.84
CA ALA A 27 0.81 -0.70 -2.00
C ALA A 27 1.12 0.73 -1.55
N GLU A 28 2.20 1.34 -2.08
CA GLU A 28 2.67 2.65 -1.65
C GLU A 28 2.02 3.79 -2.44
N GLN A 29 1.58 4.83 -1.73
CA GLN A 29 1.03 6.05 -2.34
C GLN A 29 2.03 6.77 -3.26
N GLN A 30 3.32 6.84 -2.91
CA GLN A 30 4.32 7.50 -3.74
C GLN A 30 4.49 6.84 -5.13
N ALA A 31 4.31 5.53 -5.23
CA ALA A 31 4.30 4.85 -6.53
C ALA A 31 3.09 5.26 -7.39
N LEU A 32 1.92 5.40 -6.75
CA LEU A 32 0.71 5.86 -7.41
C LEU A 32 0.84 7.33 -7.84
N ASP A 33 1.45 8.17 -7.02
CA ASP A 33 1.69 9.58 -7.34
C ASP A 33 2.64 9.71 -8.54
N ASN A 34 3.74 8.95 -8.56
CA ASN A 34 4.66 8.95 -9.70
C ASN A 34 3.99 8.45 -10.98
N LEU A 35 3.15 7.43 -10.89
CA LEU A 35 2.40 6.90 -12.02
C LEU A 35 1.42 7.96 -12.55
N ASN A 36 0.66 8.60 -11.67
CA ASN A 36 -0.24 9.71 -12.03
C ASN A 36 0.50 10.87 -12.69
N ASN A 37 1.67 11.25 -12.15
CA ASN A 37 2.50 12.30 -12.73
C ASN A 37 3.06 11.92 -14.10
N ASN A 38 3.45 10.65 -14.30
CA ASN A 38 4.03 10.19 -15.55
C ASN A 38 3.00 10.08 -16.68
N TYR A 39 1.81 9.56 -16.38
CA TYR A 39 0.75 9.36 -17.39
C TYR A 39 -0.29 10.48 -17.44
N GLY A 40 -0.23 11.47 -16.54
CA GLY A 40 -1.22 12.54 -16.45
C GLY A 40 -2.59 12.06 -15.96
N THR A 41 -2.62 11.00 -15.15
CA THR A 41 -3.86 10.38 -14.65
C THR A 41 -4.23 10.88 -13.25
N ASN A 42 -5.47 10.60 -12.82
CA ASN A 42 -5.95 10.87 -11.47
C ASN A 42 -6.44 9.58 -10.80
N LEU A 43 -5.58 8.55 -10.79
CA LEU A 43 -5.88 7.29 -10.14
C LEU A 43 -5.80 7.48 -8.62
N SER A 44 -6.87 7.08 -7.94
CA SER A 44 -6.99 7.18 -6.49
C SER A 44 -6.79 5.84 -5.77
N SER A 45 -6.53 4.75 -6.50
CA SER A 45 -6.35 3.41 -5.94
C SER A 45 -5.18 2.69 -6.60
N CYS A 46 -4.59 1.73 -5.89
CA CYS A 46 -3.50 0.90 -6.43
C CYS A 46 -3.99 -0.44 -7.00
N SER A 47 -5.28 -0.57 -7.30
CA SER A 47 -5.85 -1.77 -7.93
C SER A 47 -5.24 -2.04 -9.32
N LEU A 48 -4.77 -0.99 -10.00
CA LEU A 48 -4.06 -1.11 -11.28
C LEU A 48 -2.82 -2.01 -11.17
N CYS A 49 -2.11 -1.94 -10.05
CA CYS A 49 -0.91 -2.74 -9.78
C CYS A 49 -1.20 -3.98 -8.90
N HIS A 50 -2.32 -4.00 -8.17
CA HIS A 50 -2.59 -5.02 -7.15
C HIS A 50 -3.98 -5.65 -7.31
N THR A 51 -4.03 -6.99 -7.36
CA THR A 51 -5.29 -7.75 -7.31
C THR A 51 -5.75 -8.01 -5.87
N SER A 52 -4.79 -8.20 -4.97
CA SER A 52 -4.99 -8.26 -3.52
C SER A 52 -3.62 -8.04 -2.90
N ALA A 53 -3.40 -7.04 -2.04
CA ALA A 53 -2.07 -6.85 -1.47
C ALA A 53 -1.67 -8.10 -0.64
N PRO A 54 -0.54 -8.79 -0.94
CA PRO A 54 0.60 -8.34 -1.75
C PRO A 54 0.67 -8.87 -3.21
N ALA A 55 -0.29 -9.67 -3.66
CA ALA A 55 -0.42 -10.10 -5.05
C ALA A 55 -0.51 -8.92 -6.03
N LEU A 56 0.15 -9.08 -7.16
CA LEU A 56 0.23 -8.10 -8.24
C LEU A 56 -0.68 -8.53 -9.40
N SER A 57 -1.21 -7.53 -10.11
CA SER A 57 -1.81 -7.72 -11.42
C SER A 57 -0.73 -7.98 -12.48
N VAL A 58 -1.11 -8.22 -13.74
CA VAL A 58 -0.11 -8.39 -14.82
C VAL A 58 0.64 -7.09 -15.08
N PHE A 59 -0.06 -5.95 -15.07
CA PHE A 59 0.55 -4.62 -15.12
C PHE A 59 1.42 -4.35 -13.90
N GLY A 60 0.99 -4.73 -12.69
CA GLY A 60 1.80 -4.60 -11.47
C GLY A 60 3.09 -5.42 -11.52
N GLN A 61 3.07 -6.58 -12.16
CA GLN A 61 4.27 -7.38 -12.43
C GLN A 61 5.18 -6.69 -13.44
N ALA A 62 4.63 -6.12 -14.51
CA ALA A 62 5.39 -5.33 -15.49
C ALA A 62 6.04 -4.09 -14.85
N PHE A 63 5.29 -3.36 -14.01
CA PHE A 63 5.79 -2.24 -13.21
C PHE A 63 6.98 -2.67 -12.35
N LYS A 64 6.86 -3.83 -11.69
CA LYS A 64 7.95 -4.38 -10.88
C LYS A 64 9.16 -4.80 -11.71
N ALA A 65 8.92 -5.42 -12.87
CA ALA A 65 9.97 -5.82 -13.80
C ALA A 65 10.73 -4.61 -14.38
N ALA A 66 10.04 -3.48 -14.58
CA ALA A 66 10.63 -2.21 -14.97
C ALA A 66 11.40 -1.50 -13.83
N GLY A 67 11.63 -2.15 -12.69
CA GLY A 67 12.38 -1.60 -11.55
C GLY A 67 11.51 -1.00 -10.45
N GLY A 68 10.19 -1.01 -10.62
CA GLY A 68 9.25 -0.54 -9.61
C GLY A 68 9.21 -1.43 -8.37
N SER A 69 9.14 -0.85 -7.17
CA SER A 69 8.93 -1.59 -5.92
C SER A 69 8.56 -0.65 -4.77
N LYS A 70 8.29 -1.22 -3.59
CA LYS A 70 8.11 -0.47 -2.34
C LYS A 70 9.30 0.42 -1.93
N ASN A 71 10.48 0.22 -2.51
CA ASN A 71 11.66 1.06 -2.24
C ASN A 71 12.06 1.88 -3.46
N ALA A 72 11.44 1.62 -4.62
CA ALA A 72 11.76 2.21 -5.90
C ALA A 72 10.44 2.57 -6.59
N TYR A 73 9.89 3.72 -6.23
CA TYR A 73 8.56 4.14 -6.65
C TYR A 73 8.49 4.66 -8.09
N SER A 74 9.64 4.77 -8.77
CA SER A 74 9.76 5.25 -10.13
C SER A 74 10.42 4.14 -10.96
N PRO A 75 9.65 3.29 -11.64
CA PRO A 75 10.21 2.36 -12.62
C PRO A 75 10.79 3.10 -13.82
N ASP A 76 11.39 2.37 -14.75
CA ASP A 76 11.56 2.84 -16.12
C ASP A 76 10.19 2.95 -16.80
N PHE A 77 9.62 4.15 -16.73
CA PHE A 77 8.31 4.44 -17.32
C PHE A 77 8.31 4.36 -18.85
N VAL A 78 9.45 4.53 -19.52
CA VAL A 78 9.53 4.39 -20.97
C VAL A 78 9.35 2.92 -21.34
N ALA A 79 10.09 2.03 -20.67
CA ALA A 79 9.95 0.59 -20.85
C ALA A 79 8.56 0.08 -20.44
N LEU A 80 8.02 0.56 -19.32
CA LEU A 80 6.69 0.19 -18.84
C LEU A 80 5.60 0.64 -19.82
N SER A 81 5.67 1.87 -20.32
CA SER A 81 4.68 2.44 -21.25
C SER A 81 4.68 1.75 -22.61
N ALA A 82 5.85 1.31 -23.08
CA ALA A 82 6.01 0.58 -24.34
C ALA A 82 5.67 -0.92 -24.25
N GLY A 83 5.55 -1.46 -23.03
CA GLY A 83 5.13 -2.83 -22.80
C GLY A 83 3.65 -3.05 -23.10
N ASP A 84 3.25 -4.31 -23.10
CA ASP A 84 1.88 -4.80 -23.33
C ASP A 84 1.68 -5.91 -22.29
N ALA A 85 1.09 -5.56 -21.14
CA ALA A 85 1.10 -6.42 -19.96
C ALA A 85 0.10 -7.58 -20.06
N ASP A 86 -0.99 -7.42 -20.82
CA ASP A 86 -2.00 -8.47 -21.04
C ASP A 86 -1.86 -9.17 -22.40
N GLY A 87 -1.03 -8.63 -23.30
CA GLY A 87 -0.66 -9.26 -24.56
C GLY A 87 -1.70 -9.06 -25.66
N ASP A 88 -2.52 -8.01 -25.60
CA ASP A 88 -3.60 -7.77 -26.54
C ASP A 88 -3.18 -6.99 -27.81
N GLY A 89 -1.93 -6.52 -27.85
CA GLY A 89 -1.34 -5.77 -28.95
C GLY A 89 -1.44 -4.25 -28.80
N THR A 90 -2.07 -3.76 -27.73
CA THR A 90 -2.10 -2.35 -27.33
C THR A 90 -1.04 -2.12 -26.25
N THR A 91 -0.33 -1.00 -26.29
CA THR A 91 0.67 -0.73 -25.25
C THR A 91 0.01 -0.20 -23.97
N ASN A 92 0.60 -0.53 -22.83
CA ASN A 92 0.14 -0.08 -21.51
C ASN A 92 -0.09 1.44 -21.48
N GLY A 93 0.81 2.22 -22.08
CA GLY A 93 0.68 3.68 -22.13
C GLY A 93 -0.48 4.15 -23.00
N ALA A 94 -0.74 3.48 -24.13
CA ALA A 94 -1.87 3.81 -24.99
C ALA A 94 -3.20 3.52 -24.27
N GLU A 95 -3.27 2.43 -23.53
CA GLU A 95 -4.45 2.06 -22.74
C GLU A 95 -4.72 3.03 -21.60
N ILE A 96 -3.69 3.34 -20.80
CA ILE A 96 -3.81 4.30 -19.68
C ILE A 96 -4.26 5.68 -20.19
N LEU A 97 -3.74 6.14 -21.33
CA LEU A 97 -4.13 7.41 -21.95
C LEU A 97 -5.54 7.36 -22.57
N ALA A 98 -5.97 6.19 -23.07
CA ALA A 98 -7.32 5.96 -23.57
C ALA A 98 -8.34 5.71 -22.45
N GLY A 99 -7.90 5.55 -21.20
CA GLY A 99 -8.75 5.20 -20.06
C GLY A 99 -9.23 3.75 -20.08
N THR A 100 -8.51 2.85 -20.76
CA THR A 100 -8.74 1.41 -20.72
C THR A 100 -7.84 0.74 -19.68
N ASP A 101 -8.02 -0.58 -19.45
CA ASP A 101 -7.34 -1.31 -18.38
C ASP A 101 -6.17 -2.15 -18.93
N PRO A 102 -4.91 -1.81 -18.62
CA PRO A 102 -3.72 -2.55 -19.09
C PRO A 102 -3.53 -3.94 -18.48
N ASN A 103 -4.56 -4.47 -17.81
CA ASN A 103 -4.61 -5.84 -17.31
C ASN A 103 -5.64 -6.70 -18.05
N SER A 104 -6.30 -6.16 -19.07
CA SER A 104 -7.47 -6.79 -19.68
C SER A 104 -7.53 -6.56 -21.19
N SER A 105 -7.40 -7.65 -21.94
CA SER A 105 -7.37 -7.71 -23.41
C SER A 105 -8.69 -7.37 -24.12
N ALA A 106 -9.58 -6.63 -23.46
CA ALA A 106 -10.91 -6.28 -23.95
C ALA A 106 -10.88 -4.83 -24.47
N THR A 107 -11.13 -4.65 -25.77
CA THR A 107 -11.11 -3.34 -26.46
C THR A 107 -12.17 -2.35 -25.96
N THR A 108 -13.18 -2.82 -25.23
CA THR A 108 -14.21 -1.97 -24.59
C THR A 108 -13.99 -2.07 -23.10
N ILE A 109 -14.12 -0.95 -22.38
CA ILE A 109 -14.19 -0.89 -20.91
C ILE A 109 -15.30 -1.83 -20.45
N GLY A 110 -14.94 -3.10 -20.27
CA GLY A 110 -15.72 -4.04 -19.52
C GLY A 110 -15.74 -3.46 -18.12
N THR A 111 -16.92 -3.20 -17.60
CA THR A 111 -17.20 -2.81 -16.23
C THR A 111 -16.78 -3.88 -15.20
N THR A 112 -15.73 -4.64 -15.50
CA THR A 112 -15.13 -5.72 -14.72
C THR A 112 -13.64 -5.50 -14.44
N GLY A 113 -12.96 -4.50 -15.06
CA GLY A 113 -11.79 -3.90 -14.41
C GLY A 113 -12.26 -3.26 -13.10
N PRO A 114 -11.57 -3.42 -11.96
CA PRO A 114 -12.08 -3.06 -10.64
C PRO A 114 -12.42 -1.57 -10.60
N SER A 115 -13.68 -1.28 -10.92
CA SER A 115 -14.34 -0.01 -10.83
C SER A 115 -14.17 0.44 -9.39
N ALA A 116 -13.26 1.40 -9.20
CA ALA A 116 -13.15 2.27 -8.04
C ALA A 116 -13.69 1.65 -6.75
N SER A 117 -12.97 0.67 -6.18
CA SER A 117 -13.09 0.47 -4.75
C SER A 117 -12.61 1.75 -4.10
N VAL A 118 -13.55 2.54 -3.58
CA VAL A 118 -13.31 3.70 -2.73
C VAL A 118 -12.44 3.23 -1.55
N GLY A 119 -11.13 3.34 -1.73
CA GLY A 119 -10.12 2.83 -0.83
C GLY A 119 -8.78 3.17 -1.46
N GLY A 120 -8.18 4.27 -0.98
CA GLY A 120 -6.87 4.72 -1.44
C GLY A 120 -5.80 3.65 -1.29
N CYS A 121 -4.55 3.94 -1.69
CA CYS A 121 -3.45 3.08 -1.29
C CYS A 121 -3.47 2.94 0.22
N MET A 122 -3.58 1.70 0.70
CA MET A 122 -3.70 1.37 2.12
C MET A 122 -2.38 1.74 2.79
N THR A 123 -2.17 3.01 3.14
CA THR A 123 -0.95 3.52 3.78
C THR A 123 -0.96 3.18 5.27
N SER A 124 -0.94 1.90 5.64
CA SER A 124 -0.82 1.51 7.05
C SER A 124 0.62 1.70 7.54
N GLY A 125 0.94 2.93 7.94
CA GLY A 125 2.23 3.28 8.53
C GLY A 125 2.20 3.75 9.99
N PHE A 126 1.10 4.34 10.49
CA PHE A 126 1.16 5.05 11.78
C PHE A 126 0.02 4.83 12.77
N THR A 127 -1.13 4.28 12.36
CA THR A 127 -2.32 4.28 13.24
C THR A 127 -2.40 3.08 14.18
N ALA A 128 -1.77 1.94 13.86
CA ALA A 128 -1.87 0.74 14.69
C ALA A 128 -1.11 0.84 16.03
N PRO A 129 0.16 1.33 16.09
CA PRO A 129 0.87 1.41 17.37
C PRO A 129 0.44 2.62 18.22
N LEU A 130 0.11 3.76 17.59
CA LEU A 130 -0.24 4.99 18.31
C LEU A 130 -1.61 4.91 19.01
N MET A 131 -2.61 4.26 18.40
CA MET A 131 -3.91 4.04 19.04
C MET A 131 -3.82 3.07 20.22
N MET A 132 -2.93 2.06 20.12
CA MET A 132 -2.66 1.12 21.21
C MET A 132 -1.93 1.80 22.38
N LEU A 133 -0.97 2.68 22.10
CA LEU A 133 -0.23 3.43 23.12
C LEU A 133 -1.14 4.47 23.82
N GLY A 134 -2.02 5.15 23.08
CA GLY A 134 -3.01 6.08 23.62
C GLY A 134 -4.02 5.41 24.56
N ALA A 135 -4.47 4.19 24.23
CA ALA A 135 -5.36 3.40 25.09
C ALA A 135 -4.67 2.96 26.40
N LEU A 136 -3.39 2.59 26.34
CA LEU A 136 -2.62 2.17 27.51
C LEU A 136 -2.25 3.36 28.43
N LEU A 137 -1.93 4.53 27.86
CA LEU A 137 -1.71 5.75 28.66
C LEU A 137 -3.01 6.30 29.25
N GLY A 138 -4.14 6.21 28.53
CA GLY A 138 -5.46 6.64 29.02
C GLY A 138 -5.91 5.86 30.27
N LEU A 139 -5.69 4.54 30.30
CA LEU A 139 -6.02 3.70 31.46
C LEU A 139 -5.10 4.01 32.67
N ALA A 140 -3.83 4.31 32.42
CA ALA A 140 -2.87 4.64 33.48
C ALA A 140 -3.16 6.00 34.16
N LEU A 141 -3.70 6.97 33.42
CA LEU A 141 -4.09 8.28 33.97
C LEU A 141 -5.43 8.21 34.74
N PHE A 142 -6.37 7.36 34.31
CA PHE A 142 -7.64 7.17 35.02
C PHE A 142 -7.48 6.40 36.34
N ALA A 143 -6.53 5.45 36.40
CA ALA A 143 -6.21 4.72 37.63
C ALA A 143 -5.54 5.60 38.71
N ARG A 144 -4.91 6.72 38.34
CA ARG A 144 -4.29 7.67 39.29
C ARG A 144 -5.27 8.67 39.91
N ARG A 145 -6.48 8.82 39.37
CA ARG A 145 -7.46 9.81 39.85
C ARG A 145 -8.45 9.26 40.90
N LYS A 146 -8.30 7.99 41.30
CA LYS A 146 -8.96 7.40 42.48
C LYS A 146 -7.96 7.28 43.64
N VAL A 147 -7.50 8.42 44.14
CA VAL A 147 -7.09 8.63 45.54
C VAL A 147 -7.53 10.04 45.91
#